data_AF-A0A7W7H0X5-F1
#
_entry.id   AF-A0A7W7H0X5-F1
#
_cell.length_a   1.000
_cell.length_b   1.000
_cell.length_c   1.000
_cell.angle_alpha   90.00
_cell.angle_beta   90.00
_cell.angle_gamma   90.00
#
_symmetry.space_group_name_H-M   'P 1'
#
loop_
_entity.id
_entity.type
_entity.pdbx_description
1 polymer ?
#
loop_
_entity_poly.entity_id
_entity_poly.type
_entity_poly.pdbx_seq_one_letter_code
_entity_poly.pdbx_strand_id
1 'polypeptide(L)'
;MQPSLSHADLVSGAIFLRLGGADPLTADLLAAAAADPASPHYKNGVLLLAWEPYRSLLAHEWAHVLQVASYPYLFLRAARHGRVMIGISVALEAAPGEYPIPLPFRLDEQWSTSSVLSQLPVRVEITEDGVAIEPVDPGLIARGVVTELDLLEEDAQIFQYRAEIGARGNGRSYRRWSRERPRYERLFLLCARHLGTEPAYRALPVFVRLAFRTTRPLRAFFTCLAVVLKYGPDDLTGWDTLPTLESILQDQLVAEFGLLAADAVSMDHPEVADVEGVLPPDALAVLRRRGRQLPASVLTGMEIEDGVVSEFLTEPWRFLPRGGNPTPAALRLMPPLLVVELVGADFPVGSTVLALSPELRGSSPIDVPGASYLDWTPEIYRTRSVWKAVAAGARGPHPRCPHTACRVHRTGLCHGWFPFPADFEDCRFRPFLRHTTKHDVAADGTHLVPVPAGTDDRRV
;
A
#
# COMPACT_ATOMS: atom_id res chain seq x y z
N MET A 1 21.50 2.20 -16.42
CA MET A 1 20.21 1.62 -15.99
C MET A 1 19.36 2.77 -15.48
N GLN A 2 18.19 3.01 -16.08
CA GLN A 2 17.19 3.84 -15.42
C GLN A 2 16.78 3.15 -14.11
N PRO A 3 16.53 3.89 -13.02
CA PRO A 3 16.06 3.28 -11.80
C PRO A 3 14.71 2.59 -12.08
N SER A 4 14.61 1.31 -11.72
CA SER A 4 13.31 0.67 -11.59
C SER A 4 12.54 1.42 -10.51
N LEU A 5 11.38 1.96 -10.87
CA LEU A 5 10.47 2.56 -9.91
C LEU A 5 9.57 1.44 -9.39
N SER A 6 9.46 1.33 -8.07
CA SER A 6 8.45 0.50 -7.41
C SER A 6 7.67 1.30 -6.39
N HIS A 7 6.46 0.83 -6.11
CA HIS A 7 5.68 1.24 -4.96
C HIS A 7 4.59 0.20 -4.69
N ALA A 8 4.14 0.13 -3.44
CA ALA A 8 2.94 -0.58 -3.02
C ALA A 8 1.72 0.35 -3.00
N ASP A 9 0.61 -0.13 -3.55
CA ASP A 9 -0.70 0.49 -3.44
C ASP A 9 -1.51 -0.23 -2.37
N LEU A 10 -1.58 0.40 -1.20
CA LEU A 10 -2.21 -0.19 0.00
C LEU A 10 -3.72 -0.47 -0.15
N VAL A 11 -4.40 0.19 -1.08
CA VAL A 11 -5.86 0.01 -1.29
C VAL A 11 -6.11 -1.23 -2.14
N SER A 12 -5.38 -1.37 -3.24
CA SER A 12 -5.50 -2.52 -4.14
C SER A 12 -4.66 -3.72 -3.69
N GLY A 13 -3.76 -3.53 -2.71
CA GLY A 13 -2.75 -4.53 -2.35
C GLY A 13 -1.79 -4.81 -3.51
N ALA A 14 -1.59 -3.84 -4.40
CA ALA A 14 -0.80 -4.04 -5.61
C ALA A 14 0.65 -3.62 -5.40
N ILE A 15 1.60 -4.40 -5.93
CA ILE A 15 2.99 -3.98 -6.09
C ILE A 15 3.20 -3.57 -7.54
N PHE A 16 3.79 -2.40 -7.76
CA PHE A 16 4.16 -1.90 -9.08
C PHE A 16 5.65 -2.05 -9.28
N LEU A 17 6.04 -2.57 -10.43
CA LEU A 17 7.40 -2.60 -10.93
C LEU A 17 7.42 -1.96 -12.31
N ARG A 18 8.21 -0.91 -12.48
CA ARG A 18 8.49 -0.33 -13.79
C ARG A 18 9.88 -0.73 -14.24
N LEU A 19 9.96 -1.53 -15.29
CA LEU A 19 11.20 -2.13 -15.78
C LEU A 19 11.61 -1.46 -17.10
N GLY A 20 12.83 -0.95 -17.16
CA GLY A 20 13.34 -0.18 -18.29
C GLY A 20 14.53 -0.83 -19.02
N GLY A 21 14.52 -0.81 -20.36
CA GLY A 21 15.66 -1.22 -21.20
C GLY A 21 15.70 -2.71 -21.56
N ALA A 22 16.80 -3.17 -22.18
CA ALA A 22 17.05 -4.56 -22.55
C ALA A 22 17.41 -5.42 -21.32
N ASP A 23 16.49 -5.52 -20.36
CA ASP A 23 16.61 -6.44 -19.25
C ASP A 23 16.54 -7.88 -19.78
N PRO A 24 17.48 -8.78 -19.42
CA PRO A 24 17.45 -10.18 -19.82
C PRO A 24 16.10 -10.88 -19.58
N LEU A 25 15.35 -10.42 -18.57
CA LEU A 25 14.06 -11.00 -18.20
C LEU A 25 12.88 -10.47 -18.99
N THR A 26 13.06 -9.46 -19.84
CA THR A 26 11.90 -8.90 -20.53
C THR A 26 11.31 -9.86 -21.55
N ALA A 27 12.13 -10.68 -22.22
CA ALA A 27 11.62 -11.69 -23.13
C ALA A 27 10.76 -12.73 -22.39
N ASP A 28 11.21 -13.17 -21.22
CA ASP A 28 10.49 -14.17 -20.40
C ASP A 28 9.23 -13.58 -19.77
N LEU A 29 9.28 -12.32 -19.30
CA LEU A 29 8.11 -11.62 -18.78
C LEU A 29 7.08 -11.32 -19.88
N LEU A 30 7.51 -11.02 -21.10
CA LEU A 30 6.62 -10.84 -22.26
C LEU A 30 6.02 -12.18 -22.72
N ALA A 31 6.83 -13.24 -22.76
CA ALA A 31 6.35 -14.58 -23.08
C ALA A 31 5.35 -15.08 -22.03
N ALA A 32 5.63 -14.81 -20.75
CA ALA A 32 4.67 -14.99 -19.68
C ALA A 32 3.43 -14.14 -19.99
N ALA A 33 3.55 -12.83 -20.22
CA ALA A 33 2.41 -11.94 -20.46
C ALA A 33 1.47 -12.38 -21.59
N ALA A 34 2.00 -13.10 -22.57
CA ALA A 34 1.25 -13.69 -23.68
C ALA A 34 0.57 -15.04 -23.32
N ALA A 35 0.96 -15.67 -22.22
CA ALA A 35 0.35 -16.89 -21.70
C ALA A 35 -0.97 -16.60 -20.96
N ASP A 36 -1.81 -17.63 -20.81
CA ASP A 36 -3.13 -17.52 -20.18
C ASP A 36 -3.05 -16.95 -18.74
N PRO A 37 -3.62 -15.75 -18.49
CA PRO A 37 -3.71 -15.15 -17.15
C PRO A 37 -4.46 -16.01 -16.13
N ALA A 38 -5.28 -16.95 -16.59
CA ALA A 38 -6.01 -17.92 -15.77
C ALA A 38 -5.15 -19.13 -15.35
N SER A 39 -3.91 -19.28 -15.81
CA SER A 39 -3.00 -20.35 -15.35
C SER A 39 -2.33 -20.01 -14.01
N PRO A 40 -2.30 -20.92 -13.00
CA PRO A 40 -1.50 -20.75 -11.79
C PRO A 40 0.02 -20.73 -12.07
N HIS A 41 0.47 -21.48 -13.09
CA HIS A 41 1.88 -21.54 -13.49
C HIS A 41 2.38 -20.23 -14.08
N TYR A 42 1.52 -19.51 -14.79
CA TYR A 42 1.83 -18.18 -15.32
C TYR A 42 2.18 -17.20 -14.20
N LYS A 43 1.44 -17.23 -13.08
CA LYS A 43 1.51 -16.21 -12.03
C LYS A 43 2.67 -16.37 -11.06
N ASN A 44 2.86 -17.58 -10.54
CA ASN A 44 4.08 -17.90 -9.81
C ASN A 44 5.29 -17.70 -10.73
N GLY A 45 5.14 -18.01 -12.02
CA GLY A 45 6.11 -17.68 -13.06
C GLY A 45 6.48 -16.19 -13.08
N VAL A 46 5.52 -15.28 -13.23
CA VAL A 46 5.81 -13.82 -13.28
C VAL A 46 6.50 -13.32 -12.01
N LEU A 47 6.02 -13.71 -10.81
CA LEU A 47 6.69 -13.30 -9.58
C LEU A 47 8.10 -13.89 -9.51
N LEU A 48 8.28 -15.18 -9.77
CA LEU A 48 9.59 -15.83 -9.68
C LEU A 48 10.58 -15.26 -10.70
N LEU A 49 10.11 -14.93 -11.91
CA LEU A 49 10.89 -14.24 -12.94
C LEU A 49 11.31 -12.84 -12.46
N ALA A 50 10.39 -12.08 -11.85
CA ALA A 50 10.73 -10.77 -11.29
C ALA A 50 11.55 -10.86 -9.99
N TRP A 51 11.45 -11.97 -9.26
CA TRP A 51 12.03 -12.13 -7.93
C TRP A 51 13.53 -12.08 -7.97
N GLU A 52 14.19 -12.85 -8.83
CA GLU A 52 15.65 -12.93 -8.84
C GLU A 52 16.35 -11.56 -9.05
N PRO A 53 16.03 -10.78 -10.10
CA PRO A 53 16.66 -9.47 -10.32
C PRO A 53 16.20 -8.38 -9.34
N TYR A 54 14.94 -8.44 -8.90
CA TYR A 54 14.28 -7.37 -8.14
C TYR A 54 13.96 -7.77 -6.71
N ARG A 55 14.58 -8.84 -6.20
CA ARG A 55 14.35 -9.44 -4.86
C ARG A 55 14.27 -8.40 -3.76
N SER A 56 15.28 -7.53 -3.73
CA SER A 56 15.39 -6.45 -2.79
C SER A 56 14.15 -5.56 -2.83
N LEU A 57 13.81 -5.06 -4.02
CA LEU A 57 12.73 -4.11 -4.23
C LEU A 57 11.37 -4.74 -3.93
N LEU A 58 11.14 -5.94 -4.46
CA LEU A 58 9.92 -6.70 -4.21
C LEU A 58 9.71 -7.01 -2.74
N ALA A 59 10.76 -7.42 -2.01
CA ALA A 59 10.63 -7.68 -0.57
C ALA A 59 10.18 -6.43 0.20
N HIS A 60 10.68 -5.26 -0.18
CA HIS A 60 10.28 -3.98 0.44
C HIS A 60 8.80 -3.68 0.20
N GLU A 61 8.36 -3.67 -1.05
CA GLU A 61 6.97 -3.37 -1.39
C GLU A 61 6.00 -4.43 -0.85
N TRP A 62 6.44 -5.68 -0.78
CA TRP A 62 5.67 -6.76 -0.21
C TRP A 62 5.45 -6.55 1.29
N ALA A 63 6.46 -6.06 2.01
CA ALA A 63 6.31 -5.69 3.41
C ALA A 63 5.15 -4.70 3.61
N HIS A 64 5.03 -3.67 2.77
CA HIS A 64 3.91 -2.72 2.87
C HIS A 64 2.52 -3.35 2.69
N VAL A 65 2.39 -4.30 1.76
CA VAL A 65 1.14 -5.04 1.59
C VAL A 65 0.82 -5.91 2.82
N LEU A 66 1.83 -6.57 3.39
CA LEU A 66 1.69 -7.37 4.60
C LEU A 66 1.37 -6.49 5.83
N GLN A 67 1.99 -5.32 5.95
CA GLN A 67 1.70 -4.32 6.99
C GLN A 67 0.23 -3.92 6.96
N VAL A 68 -0.34 -3.64 5.79
CA VAL A 68 -1.79 -3.32 5.66
C VAL A 68 -2.64 -4.51 6.11
N ALA A 69 -2.24 -5.74 5.80
CA ALA A 69 -2.98 -6.93 6.16
C ALA A 69 -2.92 -7.27 7.66
N SER A 70 -1.87 -6.82 8.37
CA SER A 70 -1.65 -7.12 9.78
C SER A 70 -1.99 -5.95 10.72
N TYR A 71 -1.88 -4.70 10.27
CA TYR A 71 -1.97 -3.54 11.15
C TYR A 71 -3.38 -2.93 11.12
N PRO A 72 -4.16 -3.01 12.22
CA PRO A 72 -5.58 -2.65 12.21
C PRO A 72 -5.85 -1.22 11.73
N TYR A 73 -5.08 -0.25 12.21
CA TYR A 73 -5.34 1.15 11.84
C TYR A 73 -4.90 1.46 10.41
N LEU A 74 -3.83 0.83 9.92
CA LEU A 74 -3.39 0.96 8.53
C LEU A 74 -4.41 0.33 7.57
N PHE A 75 -4.99 -0.82 7.94
CA PHE A 75 -6.10 -1.43 7.20
C PHE A 75 -7.31 -0.49 7.11
N LEU A 76 -7.71 0.11 8.24
CA LEU A 76 -8.82 1.08 8.28
C LEU A 76 -8.56 2.28 7.36
N ARG A 77 -7.35 2.84 7.37
CA ARG A 77 -6.94 3.93 6.47
C ARG A 77 -7.01 3.53 5.01
N ALA A 78 -6.51 2.34 4.66
CA ALA A 78 -6.63 1.80 3.30
C ALA A 78 -8.11 1.64 2.90
N ALA A 79 -8.97 1.19 3.81
CA ALA A 79 -10.40 0.99 3.55
C ALA A 79 -11.12 2.32 3.31
N ARG A 80 -10.83 3.34 4.13
CA ARG A 80 -11.31 4.72 3.94
C ARG A 80 -10.88 5.28 2.59
N HIS A 81 -9.60 5.16 2.25
CA HIS A 81 -9.09 5.66 0.99
C HIS A 81 -9.75 4.95 -0.20
N GLY A 82 -9.90 3.62 -0.15
CA GLY A 82 -10.63 2.87 -1.17
C GLY A 82 -12.07 3.33 -1.33
N ARG A 83 -12.79 3.57 -0.22
CA ARG A 83 -14.15 4.09 -0.23
C ARG A 83 -14.25 5.45 -0.89
N VAL A 84 -13.37 6.39 -0.55
CA VAL A 84 -13.36 7.73 -1.16
C VAL A 84 -13.15 7.64 -2.67
N MET A 85 -12.25 6.77 -3.13
CA MET A 85 -11.99 6.60 -4.57
C MET A 85 -13.18 5.99 -5.32
N ILE A 86 -13.87 5.00 -4.73
CA ILE A 86 -15.07 4.39 -5.33
C ILE A 86 -16.28 5.33 -5.26
N GLY A 87 -16.32 6.21 -4.26
CA GLY A 87 -17.43 7.15 -4.04
C GLY A 87 -17.72 8.08 -5.21
N ILE A 88 -16.72 8.44 -6.01
CA ILE A 88 -16.93 9.26 -7.23
C ILE A 88 -17.76 8.49 -8.26
N SER A 89 -17.42 7.22 -8.52
CA SER A 89 -18.18 6.37 -9.43
C SER A 89 -19.63 6.19 -8.96
N VAL A 90 -19.80 5.90 -7.66
CA VAL A 90 -21.12 5.74 -7.03
C VAL A 90 -21.94 7.03 -7.10
N ALA A 91 -21.33 8.19 -6.85
CA ALA A 91 -22.01 9.49 -6.91
C ALA A 91 -22.48 9.82 -8.33
N LEU A 92 -21.65 9.57 -9.34
CA LEU A 92 -22.02 9.75 -10.74
C LEU A 92 -23.15 8.79 -11.13
N GLU A 93 -23.06 7.51 -10.78
CA GLU A 93 -24.11 6.53 -11.08
C GLU A 93 -25.45 6.90 -10.43
N ALA A 94 -25.44 7.37 -9.17
CA ALA A 94 -26.64 7.71 -8.43
C ALA A 94 -27.33 9.02 -8.90
N ALA A 95 -26.60 9.89 -9.58
CA ALA A 95 -27.11 11.18 -10.08
C ALA A 95 -26.85 11.32 -11.59
N PRO A 96 -27.72 10.75 -12.45
CA PRO A 96 -27.59 10.92 -13.90
C PRO A 96 -27.66 12.42 -14.28
N GLY A 97 -26.65 12.92 -14.98
CA GLY A 97 -26.61 14.31 -15.41
C GLY A 97 -25.42 14.64 -16.31
N GLU A 98 -25.34 15.89 -16.74
CA GLU A 98 -24.14 16.37 -17.43
C GLU A 98 -23.14 16.95 -16.43
N TYR A 99 -21.89 16.51 -16.50
CA TYR A 99 -20.85 16.93 -15.56
C TYR A 99 -19.66 17.54 -16.31
N PRO A 100 -19.16 18.73 -15.93
CA PRO A 100 -17.99 19.30 -16.57
C PRO A 100 -16.74 18.46 -16.32
N ILE A 101 -15.77 18.55 -17.23
CA ILE A 101 -14.43 17.98 -17.09
C ILE A 101 -13.42 19.14 -16.99
N PRO A 102 -12.60 19.21 -15.92
CA PRO A 102 -12.47 18.26 -14.82
C PRO A 102 -13.73 18.23 -13.93
N LEU A 103 -13.99 17.07 -13.34
CA LEU A 103 -15.16 16.87 -12.49
C LEU A 103 -15.13 17.85 -11.30
N PRO A 104 -16.27 18.45 -10.93
CA PRO A 104 -16.33 19.44 -9.86
C PRO A 104 -16.30 18.80 -8.45
N PHE A 105 -16.02 17.50 -8.35
CA PHE A 105 -15.92 16.81 -7.07
C PHE A 105 -14.72 17.35 -6.29
N ARG A 106 -15.00 17.88 -5.10
CA ARG A 106 -14.00 18.23 -4.12
C ARG A 106 -14.18 17.33 -2.93
N LEU A 107 -13.07 16.81 -2.42
CA LEU A 107 -13.08 16.19 -1.11
C LEU A 107 -13.36 17.30 -0.09
N ASP A 108 -14.18 16.97 0.88
CA ASP A 108 -14.31 17.78 2.09
C ASP A 108 -12.92 17.98 2.75
N GLU A 109 -12.75 19.09 3.45
CA GLU A 109 -11.47 19.50 4.01
C GLU A 109 -10.90 18.47 5.00
N GLN A 110 -11.76 17.82 5.78
CA GLN A 110 -11.35 16.79 6.73
C GLN A 110 -10.86 15.53 6.03
N TRP A 111 -11.52 15.14 4.94
CA TRP A 111 -11.09 14.03 4.08
C TRP A 111 -9.79 14.34 3.34
N SER A 112 -9.65 15.59 2.86
CA SER A 112 -8.42 16.08 2.24
C SER A 112 -7.26 16.04 3.24
N THR A 113 -7.47 16.53 4.46
CA THR A 113 -6.50 16.46 5.55
C THR A 113 -6.12 15.01 5.86
N SER A 114 -7.11 14.13 6.01
CA SER A 114 -6.91 12.70 6.26
C SER A 114 -6.03 12.03 5.21
N SER A 115 -6.14 12.44 3.93
CA SER A 115 -5.34 11.88 2.83
C SER A 115 -3.84 12.22 2.90
N VAL A 116 -3.47 13.26 3.65
CA VAL A 116 -2.09 13.72 3.81
C VAL A 116 -1.54 13.57 5.23
N LEU A 117 -2.36 13.13 6.20
CA LEU A 117 -1.96 12.98 7.60
C LEU A 117 -0.65 12.19 7.77
N SER A 118 -0.50 11.10 7.03
CA SER A 118 0.70 10.26 7.13
C SER A 118 1.99 10.93 6.64
N GLN A 119 1.86 12.04 5.91
CA GLN A 119 2.95 12.85 5.36
C GLN A 119 3.18 14.14 6.15
N LEU A 120 2.34 14.45 7.13
CA LEU A 120 2.51 15.65 7.94
C LEU A 120 3.74 15.49 8.84
N PRO A 121 4.73 16.38 8.72
CA PRO A 121 5.95 16.28 9.51
C PRO A 121 5.70 16.72 10.95
N VAL A 122 6.28 15.97 11.89
CA VAL A 122 6.38 16.34 13.29
C VAL A 122 7.85 16.42 13.70
N ARG A 123 8.21 17.40 14.50
CA ARG A 123 9.49 17.49 15.20
C ARG A 123 9.39 16.70 16.49
N VAL A 124 10.41 15.90 16.73
CA VAL A 124 10.53 15.06 17.91
C VAL A 124 11.75 15.52 18.68
N GLU A 125 11.54 15.83 19.94
CA GLU A 125 12.59 16.15 20.90
C GLU A 125 12.59 15.11 22.01
N ILE A 126 13.72 14.42 22.16
CA ILE A 126 13.93 13.40 23.19
C ILE A 126 14.82 14.02 24.25
N THR A 127 14.26 14.21 25.44
CA THR A 127 14.91 14.80 26.63
C THR A 127 15.01 13.76 27.74
N GLU A 128 15.66 14.11 28.86
CA GLU A 128 15.67 13.27 30.06
C GLU A 128 14.26 13.11 30.67
N ASP A 129 13.40 14.13 30.49
CA ASP A 129 12.04 14.17 31.03
C ASP A 129 11.01 13.43 30.16
N GLY A 130 11.38 13.05 28.93
CA GLY A 130 10.52 12.32 28.02
C GLY A 130 10.65 12.72 26.56
N VAL A 131 9.61 12.42 25.77
CA VAL A 131 9.57 12.69 24.33
C VAL A 131 8.48 13.73 24.04
N ALA A 132 8.86 14.87 23.46
CA ALA A 132 7.96 15.89 22.97
C ALA A 132 7.76 15.76 21.46
N ILE A 133 6.53 15.99 20.98
CA ILE A 133 6.16 15.93 19.57
C ILE A 133 5.45 17.23 19.21
N GLU A 134 5.95 17.95 18.21
CA GLU A 134 5.40 19.21 17.75
C GLU A 134 5.15 19.18 16.24
N PRO A 135 3.99 19.64 15.75
CA PRO A 135 3.76 19.80 14.31
C PRO A 135 4.77 20.77 13.68
N VAL A 136 5.14 20.51 12.43
CA VAL A 136 6.06 21.37 11.66
C VAL A 136 5.43 21.73 10.32
N ASP A 137 5.77 22.90 9.79
CA ASP A 137 5.34 23.31 8.46
C ASP A 137 5.81 22.30 7.38
N PRO A 138 4.93 21.92 6.44
CA PRO A 138 5.30 21.06 5.31
C PRO A 138 6.49 21.63 4.53
N GLY A 139 7.46 20.77 4.21
CA GLY A 139 8.65 21.14 3.43
C GLY A 139 9.90 21.44 4.26
N LEU A 140 9.80 21.54 5.59
CA LEU A 140 10.99 21.63 6.44
C LEU A 140 11.68 20.26 6.56
N ILE A 141 12.80 20.09 5.86
CA ILE A 141 13.68 18.94 6.05
C ILE A 141 14.68 19.30 7.14
N ALA A 142 14.43 18.87 8.38
CA ALA A 142 15.30 19.10 9.52
C ALA A 142 15.56 17.83 10.34
N ARG A 143 16.62 17.86 11.15
CA ARG A 143 16.94 16.77 12.08
C ARG A 143 15.83 16.63 13.12
N GLY A 144 15.43 15.40 13.41
CA GLY A 144 14.34 15.11 14.34
C GLY A 144 12.94 15.33 13.76
N VAL A 145 12.83 15.67 12.47
CA VAL A 145 11.55 15.73 11.78
C VAL A 145 11.25 14.35 11.18
N VAL A 146 10.09 13.81 11.53
CA VAL A 146 9.60 12.49 11.10
C VAL A 146 8.14 12.59 10.67
N THR A 147 7.70 11.61 9.89
CA THR A 147 6.32 11.41 9.45
C THR A 147 5.86 10.01 9.83
N GLU A 148 4.56 9.72 9.76
CA GLU A 148 4.08 8.34 9.91
C GLU A 148 4.57 7.43 8.78
N LEU A 149 4.77 7.99 7.58
CA LEU A 149 5.35 7.25 6.47
C LEU A 149 6.75 6.74 6.82
N ASP A 150 7.59 7.54 7.49
CA ASP A 150 8.92 7.10 7.94
C ASP A 150 8.84 5.86 8.86
N LEU A 151 7.76 5.69 9.63
CA LEU A 151 7.55 4.50 10.46
C LEU A 151 7.40 3.23 9.60
N LEU A 152 6.52 3.29 8.59
CA LEU A 152 6.23 2.15 7.71
C LEU A 152 7.43 1.80 6.83
N GLU A 153 8.09 2.82 6.30
CA GLU A 153 9.28 2.69 5.44
C GLU A 153 10.45 2.05 6.18
N GLU A 154 10.70 2.43 7.43
CA GLU A 154 11.80 1.86 8.21
C GLU A 154 11.55 0.43 8.67
N ASP A 155 10.30 0.08 8.99
CA ASP A 155 9.94 -1.31 9.25
C ASP A 155 10.06 -2.18 7.98
N ALA A 156 9.58 -1.69 6.82
CA ALA A 156 9.73 -2.37 5.53
C ALA A 156 11.21 -2.52 5.13
N GLN A 157 12.03 -1.53 5.44
CA GLN A 157 13.47 -1.53 5.19
C GLN A 157 14.21 -2.57 6.06
N ILE A 158 13.83 -2.74 7.33
CA ILE A 158 14.35 -3.82 8.20
C ILE A 158 13.89 -5.19 7.70
N PHE A 159 12.61 -5.33 7.32
CA PHE A 159 12.08 -6.54 6.69
C PHE A 159 12.90 -6.93 5.46
N GLN A 160 13.13 -5.97 4.57
CA GLN A 160 13.88 -6.16 3.34
C GLN A 160 15.33 -6.57 3.60
N TYR A 161 16.02 -5.93 4.55
CA TYR A 161 17.36 -6.33 4.95
C TYR A 161 17.41 -7.80 5.38
N ARG A 162 16.49 -8.19 6.28
CA ARG A 162 16.38 -9.57 6.80
C ARG A 162 16.09 -10.58 5.69
N ALA A 163 15.19 -10.23 4.78
CA ALA A 163 14.89 -11.02 3.59
C ALA A 163 16.14 -11.19 2.70
N GLU A 164 16.84 -10.10 2.36
CA GLU A 164 18.02 -10.13 1.48
C GLU A 164 19.10 -11.07 2.01
N ILE A 165 19.47 -10.90 3.29
CA ILE A 165 20.51 -11.72 3.91
C ILE A 165 20.04 -13.13 4.24
N GLY A 166 18.73 -13.40 4.18
CA GLY A 166 18.09 -14.65 4.56
C GLY A 166 18.44 -15.07 5.99
N ALA A 167 18.48 -14.10 6.90
CA ALA A 167 18.77 -14.31 8.31
C ALA A 167 18.19 -13.17 9.16
N ARG A 168 18.16 -13.36 10.48
CA ARG A 168 17.70 -12.33 11.43
C ARG A 168 18.56 -11.06 11.44
N GLY A 169 19.83 -11.15 11.09
CA GLY A 169 20.75 -10.02 11.05
C GLY A 169 21.03 -9.39 12.42
N ASN A 170 21.65 -8.21 12.42
CA ASN A 170 21.92 -7.41 13.62
C ASN A 170 22.02 -5.93 13.25
N GLY A 171 21.92 -5.05 14.24
CA GLY A 171 21.87 -3.61 14.02
C GLY A 171 23.14 -3.04 13.39
N ARG A 172 24.33 -3.57 13.73
CA ARG A 172 25.60 -3.10 13.12
C ARG A 172 25.64 -3.41 11.62
N SER A 173 25.26 -4.63 11.26
CA SER A 173 25.22 -5.08 9.86
C SER A 173 24.10 -4.37 9.08
N TYR A 174 22.92 -4.15 9.70
CA TYR A 174 21.85 -3.34 9.12
C TYR A 174 22.32 -1.91 8.82
N ARG A 175 22.95 -1.24 9.79
CA ARG A 175 23.49 0.12 9.63
C ARG A 175 24.54 0.23 8.52
N ARG A 176 25.36 -0.80 8.35
CA ARG A 176 26.31 -0.84 7.23
C ARG A 176 25.57 -1.01 5.91
N TRP A 177 24.64 -1.96 5.86
CA TRP A 177 23.84 -2.25 4.68
C TRP A 177 22.97 -1.06 4.23
N SER A 178 22.43 -0.27 5.18
CA SER A 178 21.64 0.92 4.91
C SER A 178 22.48 2.03 4.29
N ARG A 179 23.71 2.26 4.76
CA ARG A 179 24.63 3.28 4.20
C ARG A 179 25.04 3.03 2.75
N GLU A 180 25.08 1.76 2.35
CA GLU A 180 25.43 1.36 0.98
C GLU A 180 24.27 1.63 -0.01
N ARG A 181 23.09 2.09 0.46
CA ARG A 181 21.87 2.27 -0.33
C ARG A 181 21.21 3.63 0.00
N PRO A 182 20.79 4.45 -0.98
CA PRO A 182 20.09 5.71 -0.70
C PRO A 182 18.66 5.42 -0.21
N ARG A 183 18.46 5.26 1.10
CA ARG A 183 17.20 4.78 1.69
C ARG A 183 16.85 5.46 3.01
N TYR A 184 15.63 5.19 3.48
CA TYR A 184 15.11 5.66 4.77
C TYR A 184 15.97 5.09 5.92
N GLU A 185 16.68 5.98 6.62
CA GLU A 185 17.45 5.63 7.83
C GLU A 185 17.24 6.65 8.98
N ARG A 186 16.34 7.61 8.81
CA ARG A 186 16.15 8.72 9.75
C ARG A 186 15.66 8.23 11.11
N LEU A 187 14.66 7.36 11.11
CA LEU A 187 14.04 6.85 12.34
C LEU A 187 14.96 5.86 13.04
N PHE A 188 15.63 5.00 12.27
CA PHE A 188 16.63 4.10 12.82
C PHE A 188 17.78 4.86 13.47
N LEU A 189 18.32 5.89 12.81
CA LEU A 189 19.40 6.71 13.37
C LEU A 189 18.96 7.52 14.60
N LEU A 190 17.71 7.99 14.62
CA LEU A 190 17.11 8.60 15.81
C LEU A 190 17.10 7.61 16.97
N CYS A 191 16.47 6.44 16.79
CA CYS A 191 16.40 5.42 17.83
C CYS A 191 17.80 4.94 18.26
N ALA A 192 18.71 4.70 17.31
CA ALA A 192 20.05 4.21 17.59
C ALA A 192 20.93 5.20 18.34
N ARG A 193 20.66 6.51 18.25
CA ARG A 193 21.34 7.53 19.07
C ARG A 193 21.02 7.36 20.55
N HIS A 194 19.78 7.01 20.88
CA HIS A 194 19.31 6.98 22.28
C HIS A 194 19.34 5.56 22.87
N LEU A 195 19.05 4.53 22.07
CA LEU A 195 19.01 3.12 22.51
C LEU A 195 20.29 2.33 22.20
N GLY A 196 21.15 2.86 21.34
CA GLY A 196 22.21 2.07 20.71
C GLY A 196 21.73 1.31 19.47
N THR A 197 22.68 0.87 18.65
CA THR A 197 22.40 0.32 17.31
C THR A 197 21.65 -1.02 17.34
N GLU A 198 22.02 -1.93 18.24
CA GLU A 198 21.39 -3.25 18.34
C GLU A 198 19.97 -3.18 18.93
N PRO A 199 19.73 -2.49 20.06
CA PRO A 199 18.38 -2.36 20.60
C PRO A 199 17.43 -1.62 19.66
N ALA A 200 17.89 -0.55 18.99
CA ALA A 200 17.08 0.17 18.00
C ALA A 200 16.62 -0.74 16.83
N TYR A 201 17.53 -1.56 16.29
CA TYR A 201 17.21 -2.50 15.21
C TYR A 201 16.15 -3.54 15.61
N ARG A 202 16.15 -3.96 16.88
CA ARG A 202 15.19 -4.93 17.41
C ARG A 202 13.85 -4.30 17.75
N ALA A 203 13.87 -3.14 18.37
CA ALA A 203 12.69 -2.49 18.91
C ALA A 203 11.86 -1.79 17.83
N LEU A 204 12.48 -1.25 16.78
CA LEU A 204 11.79 -0.45 15.77
C LEU A 204 10.60 -1.20 15.12
N PRO A 205 10.72 -2.44 14.63
CA PRO A 205 9.57 -3.18 14.11
C PRO A 205 8.44 -3.35 15.12
N VAL A 206 8.78 -3.59 16.40
CA VAL A 206 7.77 -3.74 17.47
C VAL A 206 7.05 -2.42 17.72
N PHE A 207 7.79 -1.30 17.80
CA PHE A 207 7.21 0.02 17.98
C PHE A 207 6.25 0.38 16.85
N VAL A 208 6.63 0.11 15.59
CA VAL A 208 5.79 0.41 14.42
C VAL A 208 4.52 -0.44 14.45
N ARG A 209 4.61 -1.75 14.71
CA ARG A 209 3.44 -2.62 14.83
C ARG A 209 2.45 -2.12 15.89
N LEU A 210 2.96 -1.82 17.08
CA LEU A 210 2.14 -1.33 18.18
C LEU A 210 1.55 0.05 17.90
N ALA A 211 2.31 0.94 17.26
CA ALA A 211 1.84 2.25 16.86
C ALA A 211 0.59 2.15 15.97
N PHE A 212 0.58 1.25 14.99
CA PHE A 212 -0.58 1.04 14.10
C PHE A 212 -1.66 0.12 14.69
N ARG A 213 -1.54 -0.28 15.96
CA ARG A 213 -2.69 -0.72 16.78
C ARG A 213 -3.40 0.44 17.48
N THR A 214 -2.96 1.68 17.28
CA THR A 214 -3.61 2.87 17.85
C THR A 214 -4.14 3.78 16.75
N THR A 215 -5.06 4.67 17.10
CA THR A 215 -5.52 5.73 16.19
C THR A 215 -4.56 6.93 16.12
N ARG A 216 -3.42 6.89 16.82
CA ARG A 216 -2.39 7.94 16.86
C ARG A 216 -0.97 7.34 16.73
N PRO A 217 -0.60 6.79 15.56
CA PRO A 217 0.64 6.04 15.38
C PRO A 217 1.92 6.77 15.82
N LEU A 218 2.12 8.04 15.45
CA LEU A 218 3.32 8.78 15.85
C LEU A 218 3.43 8.91 17.38
N ARG A 219 2.35 9.31 18.05
CA ARG A 219 2.36 9.46 19.52
C ARG A 219 2.62 8.12 20.18
N ALA A 220 1.93 7.06 19.75
CA ALA A 220 2.12 5.72 20.28
C ALA A 220 3.56 5.19 20.08
N PHE A 221 4.15 5.39 18.91
CA PHE A 221 5.55 5.04 18.64
C PHE A 221 6.50 5.70 19.65
N PHE A 222 6.33 7.00 19.89
CA PHE A 222 7.19 7.74 20.81
C PHE A 222 6.90 7.46 22.28
N THR A 223 5.66 7.11 22.63
CA THR A 223 5.34 6.52 23.94
C THR A 223 6.12 5.22 24.15
N CYS A 224 6.15 4.33 23.16
CA CYS A 224 6.94 3.10 23.26
C CYS A 224 8.44 3.38 23.42
N LEU A 225 8.98 4.33 22.66
CA LEU A 225 10.38 4.74 22.78
C LEU A 225 10.68 5.31 24.17
N ALA A 226 9.83 6.19 24.70
CA ALA A 226 9.97 6.79 26.03
C ALA A 226 9.97 5.72 27.14
N VAL A 227 9.08 4.74 27.03
CA VAL A 227 9.02 3.59 27.95
C VAL A 227 10.35 2.84 27.94
N VAL A 228 10.87 2.46 26.78
CA VAL A 228 12.14 1.74 26.68
C VAL A 228 13.31 2.58 27.23
N LEU A 229 13.35 3.88 26.95
CA LEU A 229 14.39 4.77 27.50
C LEU A 229 14.36 4.82 29.02
N LYS A 230 13.18 4.77 29.63
CA LYS A 230 13.00 4.77 31.10
C LYS A 230 13.46 3.48 31.76
N TYR A 231 13.19 2.31 31.15
CA TYR A 231 13.59 1.01 31.70
C TYR A 231 15.05 0.65 31.39
N GLY A 232 15.66 1.29 30.40
CA GLY A 232 17.04 1.07 30.00
C GLY A 232 17.17 0.08 28.84
N PRO A 233 18.06 0.33 27.86
CA PRO A 233 18.19 -0.50 26.67
C PRO A 233 18.84 -1.86 26.92
N ASP A 234 19.54 -2.05 28.05
CA ASP A 234 20.25 -3.28 28.38
C ASP A 234 19.29 -4.46 28.62
N ASP A 235 18.07 -4.18 29.08
CA ASP A 235 17.00 -5.17 29.27
C ASP A 235 16.44 -5.71 27.94
N LEU A 236 16.75 -5.08 26.81
CA LEU A 236 16.36 -5.53 25.47
C LEU A 236 17.32 -6.57 24.86
N THR A 237 18.40 -6.92 25.54
CA THR A 237 19.46 -7.76 24.96
C THR A 237 19.14 -9.27 24.95
N GLY A 238 18.21 -9.73 25.78
CA GLY A 238 17.67 -11.10 25.76
C GLY A 238 16.82 -11.38 24.51
N TRP A 239 16.92 -12.56 23.90
CA TRP A 239 16.25 -12.87 22.62
C TRP A 239 14.79 -13.34 22.78
N ASP A 240 14.42 -13.84 23.96
CA ASP A 240 13.06 -14.24 24.34
C ASP A 240 12.18 -13.06 24.78
N THR A 241 12.70 -11.83 24.72
CA THR A 241 12.02 -10.65 25.25
C THR A 241 11.15 -9.93 24.22
N LEU A 242 11.15 -10.28 22.92
CA LEU A 242 10.31 -9.54 21.96
C LEU A 242 8.81 -9.68 22.25
N PRO A 243 8.25 -10.88 22.50
CA PRO A 243 6.85 -11.00 22.94
C PRO A 243 6.60 -10.29 24.28
N THR A 244 7.56 -10.38 25.20
CA THR A 244 7.49 -9.70 26.51
C THR A 244 7.48 -8.19 26.38
N LEU A 245 8.35 -7.63 25.54
CA LEU A 245 8.43 -6.22 25.22
C LEU A 245 7.15 -5.75 24.55
N GLU A 246 6.66 -6.49 23.55
CA GLU A 246 5.41 -6.17 22.88
C GLU A 246 4.25 -6.13 23.87
N SER A 247 4.17 -7.10 24.79
CA SER A 247 3.17 -7.12 25.86
C SER A 247 3.28 -5.93 26.82
N ILE A 248 4.49 -5.63 27.32
CA ILE A 248 4.72 -4.50 28.24
C ILE A 248 4.32 -3.19 27.57
N LEU A 249 4.78 -2.98 26.34
CA LEU A 249 4.48 -1.76 25.60
C LEU A 249 2.99 -1.65 25.26
N GLN A 250 2.34 -2.75 24.90
CA GLN A 250 0.90 -2.80 24.68
C GLN A 250 0.14 -2.38 25.94
N ASP A 251 0.51 -2.88 27.11
CA ASP A 251 -0.12 -2.50 28.38
C ASP A 251 0.08 -1.01 28.70
N GLN A 252 1.28 -0.46 28.43
CA GLN A 252 1.55 0.97 28.58
C GLN A 252 0.71 1.82 27.61
N LEU A 253 0.56 1.39 26.36
CA LEU A 253 -0.31 2.08 25.40
C LEU A 253 -1.77 2.04 25.86
N VAL A 254 -2.26 0.91 26.36
CA VAL A 254 -3.64 0.82 26.88
C VAL A 254 -3.83 1.73 28.10
N ALA A 255 -2.83 1.83 28.98
CA ALA A 255 -2.89 2.73 30.13
C ALA A 255 -2.91 4.22 29.73
N GLU A 256 -2.13 4.60 28.72
CA GLU A 256 -1.99 5.99 28.26
C GLU A 256 -3.15 6.45 27.36
N PHE A 257 -3.54 5.62 26.40
CA PHE A 257 -4.51 5.98 25.36
C PHE A 257 -5.92 5.45 25.63
N GLY A 258 -6.06 4.49 26.54
CA GLY A 258 -7.31 3.74 26.74
C GLY A 258 -7.59 2.73 25.64
N LEU A 259 -8.47 1.77 25.93
CA LEU A 259 -8.96 0.80 24.94
C LEU A 259 -10.12 1.40 24.16
N LEU A 260 -10.01 1.41 22.84
CA LEU A 260 -11.05 1.89 21.92
C LEU A 260 -11.80 0.70 21.34
N ALA A 261 -13.11 0.64 21.55
CA ALA A 261 -13.92 -0.42 20.97
C ALA A 261 -13.79 -0.42 19.43
N ALA A 262 -13.67 -1.60 18.83
CA ALA A 262 -13.44 -1.74 17.39
C ALA A 262 -14.57 -1.16 16.53
N ASP A 263 -15.77 -1.03 17.08
CA ASP A 263 -16.92 -0.41 16.44
C ASP A 263 -16.93 1.12 16.51
N ALA A 264 -16.17 1.72 17.42
CA ALA A 264 -16.03 3.17 17.58
C ALA A 264 -15.23 3.83 16.45
N VAL A 265 -14.49 3.04 15.66
CA VAL A 265 -13.87 3.50 14.42
C VAL A 265 -14.73 3.11 13.22
N SER A 266 -14.97 4.04 12.30
CA SER A 266 -15.71 3.77 11.07
C SER A 266 -14.96 4.20 9.81
N MET A 267 -15.22 3.48 8.72
CA MET A 267 -14.76 3.85 7.37
C MET A 267 -15.58 5.01 6.78
N ASP A 268 -16.68 5.41 7.43
CA ASP A 268 -17.64 6.40 6.92
C ASP A 268 -17.28 7.84 7.27
N HIS A 269 -16.33 8.06 8.18
CA HIS A 269 -15.86 9.38 8.58
C HIS A 269 -14.36 9.54 8.36
N PRO A 270 -13.88 10.79 8.20
CA PRO A 270 -12.47 11.07 8.02
C PRO A 270 -11.69 10.69 9.29
N GLU A 271 -10.38 10.51 9.11
CA GLU A 271 -9.46 10.07 10.16
C GLU A 271 -9.33 11.10 11.29
N VAL A 272 -9.39 12.38 10.97
CA VAL A 272 -9.36 13.47 11.95
C VAL A 272 -10.52 13.41 12.96
N ALA A 273 -11.58 12.65 12.68
CA ALA A 273 -12.70 12.43 13.57
C ALA A 273 -12.52 11.21 14.50
N ASP A 274 -11.44 10.42 14.34
CA ASP A 274 -11.18 9.28 15.21
C ASP A 274 -10.90 9.74 16.64
N VAL A 275 -11.55 9.08 17.60
CA VAL A 275 -11.19 9.19 19.01
C VAL A 275 -9.83 8.53 19.23
N GLU A 276 -9.02 9.14 20.08
CA GLU A 276 -7.73 8.57 20.48
C GLU A 276 -7.94 7.27 21.26
N GLY A 277 -7.17 6.22 20.92
CA GLY A 277 -7.19 4.98 21.68
C GLY A 277 -6.47 3.81 21.01
N VAL A 278 -6.34 2.72 21.76
CA VAL A 278 -5.78 1.44 21.32
C VAL A 278 -6.88 0.53 20.81
N LEU A 279 -6.73 0.01 19.59
CA LEU A 279 -7.62 -0.98 19.01
C LEU A 279 -7.36 -2.35 19.66
N PRO A 280 -8.41 -3.08 20.08
CA PRO A 280 -8.26 -4.40 20.69
C PRO A 280 -7.73 -5.43 19.68
N PRO A 281 -7.21 -6.58 20.15
CA PRO A 281 -6.68 -7.63 19.27
C PRO A 281 -7.69 -8.14 18.22
N ASP A 282 -8.99 -8.12 18.53
CA ASP A 282 -10.06 -8.55 17.63
C ASP A 282 -10.54 -7.45 16.65
N ALA A 283 -10.04 -6.23 16.78
CA ALA A 283 -10.43 -5.11 15.93
C ALA A 283 -10.16 -5.39 14.45
N LEU A 284 -9.06 -6.07 14.13
CA LEU A 284 -8.74 -6.43 12.74
C LEU A 284 -9.84 -7.31 12.13
N ALA A 285 -10.46 -8.21 12.89
CA ALA A 285 -11.56 -9.03 12.41
C ALA A 285 -12.83 -8.21 12.16
N VAL A 286 -13.13 -7.24 13.03
CA VAL A 286 -14.25 -6.30 12.84
C VAL A 286 -14.02 -5.43 11.61
N LEU A 287 -12.83 -4.84 11.48
CA LEU A 287 -12.44 -3.99 10.38
C LEU A 287 -12.41 -4.76 9.06
N ARG A 288 -11.86 -5.98 9.04
CA ARG A 288 -11.89 -6.85 7.86
C ARG A 288 -13.33 -7.09 7.39
N ARG A 289 -14.28 -7.35 8.31
CA ARG A 289 -15.70 -7.54 7.95
C ARG A 289 -16.32 -6.30 7.30
N ARG A 290 -15.88 -5.11 7.68
CA ARG A 290 -16.35 -3.84 7.11
C ARG A 290 -15.62 -3.52 5.79
N GLY A 291 -14.31 -3.75 5.73
CA GLY A 291 -13.43 -3.51 4.59
C GLY A 291 -13.27 -4.70 3.63
N ARG A 292 -14.29 -5.56 3.50
CA ARG A 292 -14.25 -6.78 2.68
C ARG A 292 -14.17 -6.52 1.17
N GLN A 293 -14.24 -5.27 0.74
CA GLN A 293 -14.00 -4.86 -0.64
C GLN A 293 -12.51 -4.73 -0.97
N LEU A 294 -11.63 -4.62 0.05
CA LEU A 294 -10.19 -4.51 -0.17
C LEU A 294 -9.60 -5.87 -0.53
N PRO A 295 -8.77 -5.97 -1.60
CA PRO A 295 -8.07 -7.21 -1.94
C PRO A 295 -7.15 -7.70 -0.80
N ALA A 296 -6.56 -6.78 -0.02
CA ALA A 296 -5.77 -7.11 1.16
C ALA A 296 -6.57 -7.86 2.26
N SER A 297 -7.90 -7.86 2.21
CA SER A 297 -8.76 -8.57 3.17
C SER A 297 -8.60 -10.09 3.11
N VAL A 298 -8.08 -10.64 2.00
CA VAL A 298 -7.72 -12.07 1.91
C VAL A 298 -6.53 -12.37 2.80
N LEU A 299 -5.46 -11.58 2.70
CA LEU A 299 -4.28 -11.71 3.57
C LEU A 299 -4.62 -11.40 5.03
N THR A 300 -5.49 -10.42 5.26
CA THR A 300 -6.01 -10.11 6.61
C THR A 300 -6.78 -11.31 7.20
N GLY A 301 -7.45 -12.09 6.35
CA GLY A 301 -8.11 -13.32 6.78
C GLY A 301 -7.12 -14.35 7.29
N MET A 302 -6.03 -14.57 6.56
CA MET A 302 -4.95 -15.47 6.97
C MET A 302 -4.31 -15.00 8.29
N GLU A 303 -4.03 -13.69 8.41
CA GLU A 303 -3.54 -13.13 9.68
C GLU A 303 -4.44 -13.46 10.87
N ILE A 304 -5.76 -13.33 10.71
CA ILE A 304 -6.71 -13.64 11.79
C ILE A 304 -6.78 -15.14 12.08
N GLU A 305 -6.66 -15.98 11.05
CA GLU A 305 -6.82 -17.44 11.15
C GLU A 305 -5.61 -18.12 11.78
N ASP A 306 -4.39 -17.75 11.38
CA ASP A 306 -3.17 -18.43 11.79
C ASP A 306 -1.98 -17.50 12.13
N GLY A 307 -2.13 -16.18 12.00
CA GLY A 307 -1.06 -15.21 12.33
C GLY A 307 0.14 -15.24 11.39
N VAL A 308 0.04 -15.91 10.23
CA VAL A 308 1.18 -16.14 9.34
C VAL A 308 1.72 -14.84 8.71
N VAL A 309 0.88 -13.80 8.57
CA VAL A 309 1.33 -12.51 8.02
C VAL A 309 2.25 -11.82 9.02
N SER A 310 1.89 -11.80 10.30
CA SER A 310 2.73 -11.30 11.40
C SER A 310 4.01 -12.12 11.58
N GLU A 311 3.94 -13.44 11.42
CA GLU A 311 5.12 -14.30 11.40
C GLU A 311 6.05 -13.93 10.24
N PHE A 312 5.51 -13.71 9.03
CA PHE A 312 6.28 -13.32 7.86
C PHE A 312 6.93 -11.93 8.05
N LEU A 313 6.18 -10.94 8.54
CA LEU A 313 6.72 -9.61 8.84
C LEU A 313 7.86 -9.66 9.87
N THR A 314 7.76 -10.55 10.86
CA THR A 314 8.76 -10.64 11.94
C THR A 314 9.99 -11.46 11.52
N GLU A 315 9.76 -12.55 10.79
CA GLU A 315 10.78 -13.55 10.45
C GLU A 315 10.90 -13.81 8.94
N PRO A 316 11.12 -12.79 8.10
CA PRO A 316 11.07 -12.96 6.64
C PRO A 316 12.10 -13.93 6.09
N TRP A 317 13.20 -14.19 6.81
CA TRP A 317 14.21 -15.17 6.40
C TRP A 317 13.70 -16.61 6.37
N ARG A 318 12.63 -16.93 7.12
CA ARG A 318 11.99 -18.27 7.07
C ARG A 318 11.16 -18.47 5.80
N PHE A 319 10.73 -17.38 5.20
CA PHE A 319 9.88 -17.33 4.01
C PHE A 319 10.68 -17.05 2.73
N LEU A 320 11.78 -16.31 2.86
CA LEU A 320 12.60 -15.81 1.76
C LEU A 320 14.07 -16.22 1.95
N PRO A 321 14.44 -17.49 1.70
CA PRO A 321 15.79 -17.99 1.91
C PRO A 321 16.81 -17.26 1.04
N ARG A 322 18.04 -17.08 1.57
CA ARG A 322 19.11 -16.35 0.86
C ARG A 322 19.45 -17.03 -0.46
N GLY A 323 19.37 -16.27 -1.56
CA GLY A 323 19.71 -16.77 -2.89
C GLY A 323 18.76 -17.86 -3.42
N GLY A 324 17.60 -18.02 -2.80
CA GLY A 324 16.58 -18.98 -3.22
C GLY A 324 15.26 -18.29 -3.59
N ASN A 325 14.37 -19.10 -4.15
CA ASN A 325 12.99 -18.71 -4.41
C ASN A 325 12.19 -18.56 -3.11
N PRO A 326 11.11 -17.76 -3.10
CA PRO A 326 10.17 -17.72 -1.99
C PRO A 326 9.64 -19.12 -1.66
N THR A 327 9.46 -19.43 -0.38
CA THR A 327 8.89 -20.72 0.05
C THR A 327 7.42 -20.84 -0.38
N PRO A 328 6.83 -22.05 -0.40
CA PRO A 328 5.40 -22.20 -0.64
C PRO A 328 4.52 -21.38 0.32
N ALA A 329 4.94 -21.24 1.58
CA ALA A 329 4.26 -20.38 2.54
C ALA A 329 4.34 -18.91 2.16
N ALA A 330 5.50 -18.44 1.68
CA ALA A 330 5.64 -17.08 1.16
C ALA A 330 4.76 -16.85 -0.08
N LEU A 331 4.71 -17.82 -1.01
CA LEU A 331 3.89 -17.73 -2.21
C LEU A 331 2.39 -17.64 -1.91
N ARG A 332 1.91 -18.24 -0.82
CA ARG A 332 0.52 -18.06 -0.34
C ARG A 332 0.21 -16.63 0.11
N LEU A 333 1.24 -15.87 0.48
CA LEU A 333 1.12 -14.51 1.00
C LEU A 333 1.46 -13.47 -0.06
N MET A 334 1.48 -13.87 -1.33
CA MET A 334 1.75 -12.96 -2.44
C MET A 334 0.85 -11.73 -2.39
N PRO A 335 1.35 -10.56 -2.84
CA PRO A 335 0.49 -9.40 -2.97
C PRO A 335 -0.73 -9.76 -3.83
N PRO A 336 -1.93 -9.24 -3.49
CA PRO A 336 -3.13 -9.41 -4.30
C PRO A 336 -2.89 -9.18 -5.80
N LEU A 337 -2.10 -8.17 -6.15
CA LEU A 337 -1.74 -7.86 -7.53
C LEU A 337 -0.26 -7.51 -7.66
N LEU A 338 0.41 -8.07 -8.65
CA LEU A 338 1.71 -7.59 -9.13
C LEU A 338 1.50 -6.98 -10.52
N VAL A 339 1.93 -5.74 -10.69
CA VAL A 339 1.86 -4.99 -11.94
C VAL A 339 3.27 -4.73 -12.42
N VAL A 340 3.62 -5.27 -13.58
CA VAL A 340 4.92 -5.02 -14.22
C VAL A 340 4.70 -4.20 -15.47
N GLU A 341 5.15 -2.95 -15.46
CA GLU A 341 5.16 -2.05 -16.61
C GLU A 341 6.52 -2.13 -17.30
N LEU A 342 6.52 -2.50 -18.58
CA LEU A 342 7.73 -2.58 -19.40
C LEU A 342 7.87 -1.28 -20.19
N VAL A 343 9.00 -0.58 -20.03
CA VAL A 343 9.25 0.72 -20.67
C VAL A 343 10.56 0.73 -21.45
N GLY A 344 10.55 1.31 -22.64
CA GLY A 344 11.71 1.32 -23.53
C GLY A 344 11.30 1.41 -24.99
N ALA A 345 12.26 1.70 -25.87
CA ALA A 345 12.03 1.77 -27.32
C ALA A 345 11.66 0.39 -27.90
N ASP A 346 12.08 -0.69 -27.25
CA ASP A 346 11.88 -2.07 -27.69
C ASP A 346 10.52 -2.64 -27.27
N PHE A 347 9.74 -1.91 -26.46
CA PHE A 347 8.44 -2.37 -25.99
C PHE A 347 7.30 -1.56 -26.62
N PRO A 348 6.24 -2.22 -27.10
CA PRO A 348 4.99 -1.55 -27.42
C PRO A 348 4.57 -0.65 -26.26
N VAL A 349 4.08 0.54 -26.58
CA VAL A 349 3.65 1.45 -25.52
C VAL A 349 2.50 0.81 -24.74
N GLY A 350 2.62 0.77 -23.42
CA GLY A 350 1.63 0.14 -22.54
C GLY A 350 1.86 -1.34 -22.27
N SER A 351 2.99 -1.93 -22.70
CA SER A 351 3.35 -3.32 -22.36
C SER A 351 3.33 -3.56 -20.85
N THR A 352 2.34 -4.32 -20.41
CA THR A 352 2.01 -4.51 -19.00
C THR A 352 1.73 -5.97 -18.73
N VAL A 353 2.27 -6.46 -17.62
CA VAL A 353 1.96 -7.76 -17.06
C VAL A 353 1.18 -7.57 -15.76
N LEU A 354 0.00 -8.20 -15.67
CA LEU A 354 -0.80 -8.27 -14.45
C LEU A 354 -0.76 -9.70 -13.90
N ALA A 355 -0.23 -9.88 -12.70
CA ALA A 355 -0.20 -11.16 -12.00
C ALA A 355 -0.98 -11.07 -10.69
N LEU A 356 -2.18 -11.66 -10.68
CA LEU A 356 -3.06 -11.71 -9.50
C LEU A 356 -2.72 -12.92 -8.61
N SER A 357 -2.72 -12.75 -7.29
CA SER A 357 -2.48 -13.87 -6.35
C SER A 357 -3.52 -15.01 -6.56
N PRO A 358 -3.11 -16.30 -6.45
CA PRO A 358 -4.03 -17.44 -6.52
C PRO A 358 -5.12 -17.41 -5.45
N GLU A 359 -4.81 -16.91 -4.26
CA GLU A 359 -5.70 -16.86 -3.09
C GLU A 359 -6.91 -15.94 -3.32
N LEU A 360 -6.79 -14.97 -4.24
CA LEU A 360 -7.92 -14.17 -4.70
C LEU A 360 -8.92 -14.96 -5.55
N ARG A 361 -8.53 -16.04 -6.24
CA ARG A 361 -9.41 -16.76 -7.18
C ARG A 361 -10.55 -17.50 -6.49
N GLY A 362 -10.31 -17.96 -5.26
CA GLY A 362 -11.34 -18.60 -4.43
C GLY A 362 -12.16 -17.61 -3.60
N SER A 363 -11.85 -16.32 -3.70
CA SER A 363 -12.41 -15.28 -2.85
C SER A 363 -13.26 -14.32 -3.67
N SER A 364 -14.34 -13.81 -3.10
CA SER A 364 -15.23 -12.83 -3.74
C SER A 364 -15.37 -11.60 -2.84
N PRO A 365 -15.38 -10.37 -3.40
CA PRO A 365 -15.86 -9.21 -2.67
C PRO A 365 -17.36 -9.41 -2.43
N ILE A 366 -17.76 -9.54 -1.17
CA ILE A 366 -19.11 -9.97 -0.76
C ILE A 366 -20.23 -9.09 -1.34
N ASP A 367 -19.92 -7.85 -1.70
CA ASP A 367 -20.90 -6.85 -2.09
C ASP A 367 -21.15 -6.76 -3.60
N VAL A 368 -20.53 -7.62 -4.41
CA VAL A 368 -20.78 -7.69 -5.86
C VAL A 368 -21.12 -9.12 -6.28
N PRO A 369 -22.42 -9.50 -6.25
CA PRO A 369 -22.85 -10.85 -6.63
C PRO A 369 -22.33 -11.25 -8.01
N GLY A 370 -21.57 -12.35 -8.06
CA GLY A 370 -21.00 -12.89 -9.30
C GLY A 370 -19.64 -12.30 -9.71
N ALA A 371 -19.12 -11.29 -9.01
CA ALA A 371 -17.75 -10.82 -9.23
C ALA A 371 -16.76 -11.61 -8.38
N SER A 372 -15.61 -11.93 -8.98
CA SER A 372 -14.46 -12.48 -8.27
C SER A 372 -13.46 -11.37 -7.94
N TYR A 373 -12.58 -11.58 -6.96
CA TYR A 373 -11.45 -10.66 -6.78
C TYR A 373 -10.53 -10.58 -8.00
N LEU A 374 -10.54 -11.62 -8.85
CA LEU A 374 -9.77 -11.63 -10.10
C LEU A 374 -10.24 -10.52 -11.04
N ASP A 375 -11.54 -10.26 -11.10
CA ASP A 375 -12.15 -9.22 -11.93
C ASP A 375 -12.11 -7.86 -11.22
N TRP A 376 -12.33 -7.88 -9.90
CA TRP A 376 -12.48 -6.68 -9.08
C TRP A 376 -11.15 -5.98 -8.76
N THR A 377 -10.06 -6.70 -8.55
CA THR A 377 -8.77 -6.10 -8.15
C THR A 377 -8.19 -5.18 -9.23
N PRO A 378 -8.13 -5.59 -10.52
CA PRO A 378 -7.76 -4.68 -11.61
C PRO A 378 -8.69 -3.46 -11.71
N GLU A 379 -9.97 -3.65 -11.39
CA GLU A 379 -10.99 -2.61 -11.46
C GLU A 379 -10.83 -1.55 -10.37
N ILE A 380 -10.60 -1.95 -9.11
CA ILE A 380 -10.27 -1.02 -8.02
C ILE A 380 -9.04 -0.21 -8.39
N TYR A 381 -8.01 -0.87 -8.91
CA TYR A 381 -6.78 -0.20 -9.30
C TYR A 381 -7.01 0.85 -10.39
N ARG A 382 -7.76 0.50 -11.46
CA ARG A 382 -8.13 1.44 -12.53
C ARG A 382 -8.93 2.62 -11.98
N THR A 383 -9.96 2.32 -11.19
CA THR A 383 -10.83 3.31 -10.53
C THR A 383 -9.99 4.28 -9.71
N ARG A 384 -9.12 3.77 -8.83
CA ARG A 384 -8.22 4.58 -8.00
C ARG A 384 -7.27 5.42 -8.87
N SER A 385 -6.65 4.83 -9.88
CA SER A 385 -5.67 5.53 -10.71
C SER A 385 -6.29 6.66 -11.51
N VAL A 386 -7.47 6.42 -12.09
CA VAL A 386 -8.26 7.43 -12.81
C VAL A 386 -8.72 8.52 -11.84
N TRP A 387 -9.37 8.16 -10.74
CA TRP A 387 -9.95 9.17 -9.85
C TRP A 387 -8.93 9.94 -9.04
N LYS A 388 -7.78 9.35 -8.72
CA LYS A 388 -6.64 10.10 -8.18
C LYS A 388 -6.14 11.14 -9.18
N ALA A 389 -6.05 10.79 -10.46
CA ALA A 389 -5.66 11.74 -11.50
C ALA A 389 -6.70 12.87 -11.64
N VAL A 390 -7.99 12.54 -11.60
CA VAL A 390 -9.07 13.54 -11.65
C VAL A 390 -9.06 14.46 -10.43
N ALA A 391 -8.96 13.92 -9.21
CA ALA A 391 -8.90 14.68 -7.98
C ALA A 391 -7.66 15.61 -7.93
N ALA A 392 -6.55 15.19 -8.53
CA ALA A 392 -5.35 16.02 -8.69
C ALA A 392 -5.45 17.06 -9.84
N GLY A 393 -6.62 17.23 -10.48
CA GLY A 393 -6.83 18.19 -11.56
C GLY A 393 -6.34 17.72 -12.94
N ALA A 394 -6.20 16.41 -13.14
CA ALA A 394 -5.96 15.73 -14.43
C ALA A 394 -4.74 16.22 -15.25
N ARG A 395 -3.76 16.88 -14.60
CA ARG A 395 -2.53 17.37 -15.22
C ARG A 395 -1.32 17.09 -14.35
N GLY A 396 -1.20 15.86 -13.86
CA GLY A 396 0.08 15.38 -13.35
C GLY A 396 1.16 15.57 -14.42
N PRO A 397 2.43 15.80 -14.05
CA PRO A 397 3.48 16.23 -14.98
C PRO A 397 3.80 15.24 -16.12
N HIS A 398 3.21 14.04 -16.10
CA HIS A 398 3.44 12.99 -17.10
C HIS A 398 2.11 12.34 -17.53
N PRO A 399 1.54 12.74 -18.69
CA PRO A 399 0.48 11.98 -19.34
C PRO A 399 0.96 10.53 -19.54
N ARG A 400 0.24 9.54 -19.00
CA ARG A 400 0.61 8.13 -19.19
C ARG A 400 0.01 7.52 -20.45
N CYS A 401 -1.13 8.02 -20.90
CA CYS A 401 -1.78 7.52 -22.11
C CYS A 401 -0.99 7.98 -23.35
N PRO A 402 -0.55 7.06 -24.23
CA PRO A 402 0.22 7.45 -25.42
C PRO A 402 -0.65 7.88 -26.60
N HIS A 403 -1.96 7.64 -26.54
CA HIS A 403 -2.88 7.80 -27.67
C HIS A 403 -3.32 9.24 -27.87
N THR A 404 -2.41 10.12 -28.29
CA THR A 404 -2.68 11.56 -28.50
C THR A 404 -3.79 11.86 -29.52
N ALA A 405 -4.08 10.91 -30.42
CA ALA A 405 -5.18 10.99 -31.38
C ALA A 405 -6.56 10.65 -30.79
N CYS A 406 -6.60 9.96 -29.63
CA CYS A 406 -7.86 9.61 -28.97
C CYS A 406 -8.56 10.87 -28.46
N ARG A 407 -9.86 11.00 -28.74
CA ARG A 407 -10.66 12.16 -28.27
C ARG A 407 -10.66 12.31 -26.75
N VAL A 408 -10.57 11.20 -26.03
CA VAL A 408 -10.55 11.18 -24.55
C VAL A 408 -9.19 11.63 -24.01
N HIS A 409 -8.10 11.41 -24.75
CA HIS A 409 -6.75 11.75 -24.29
C HIS A 409 -6.61 13.23 -23.90
N ARG A 410 -7.24 14.13 -24.66
CA ARG A 410 -7.20 15.59 -24.42
C ARG A 410 -7.92 16.02 -23.14
N THR A 411 -8.81 15.18 -22.63
CA THR A 411 -9.60 15.48 -21.42
C THR A 411 -8.81 15.26 -20.13
N GLY A 412 -7.70 14.51 -20.19
CA GLY A 412 -6.93 14.12 -19.00
C GLY A 412 -7.54 12.98 -18.17
N LEU A 413 -8.82 12.65 -18.37
CA LEU A 413 -9.52 11.62 -17.58
C LEU A 413 -8.86 10.23 -17.68
N CYS A 414 -8.37 9.86 -18.86
CA CYS A 414 -7.74 8.56 -19.06
C CYS A 414 -6.24 8.53 -18.71
N HIS A 415 -5.65 9.62 -18.18
CA HIS A 415 -4.22 9.65 -17.88
C HIS A 415 -3.82 8.73 -16.72
N GLY A 416 -4.78 8.35 -15.87
CA GLY A 416 -4.63 7.29 -14.88
C GLY A 416 -5.10 5.91 -15.35
N TRP A 417 -5.63 5.78 -16.57
CA TRP A 417 -6.13 4.50 -17.08
C TRP A 417 -5.00 3.51 -17.32
N PHE A 418 -5.22 2.23 -17.06
CA PHE A 418 -4.21 1.19 -17.29
C PHE A 418 -4.83 -0.22 -17.29
N PRO A 419 -4.31 -1.18 -18.09
CA PRO A 419 -3.25 -1.04 -19.08
C PRO A 419 -3.69 -0.22 -20.31
N PHE A 420 -2.70 0.28 -21.07
CA PHE A 420 -2.95 0.90 -22.36
C PHE A 420 -2.83 -0.14 -23.48
N PRO A 421 -3.84 -0.28 -24.35
CA PRO A 421 -3.71 -1.09 -25.56
C PRO A 421 -2.73 -0.46 -26.55
N ALA A 422 -2.34 -1.22 -27.58
CA ALA A 422 -1.58 -0.65 -28.71
C ALA A 422 -2.41 0.41 -29.46
N ASP A 423 -3.67 0.12 -29.77
CA ASP A 423 -4.61 1.03 -30.43
C ASP A 423 -5.66 1.56 -29.43
N PHE A 424 -6.02 2.85 -29.52
CA PHE A 424 -7.03 3.41 -28.64
C PHE A 424 -8.45 2.91 -28.93
N GLU A 425 -8.71 2.33 -30.11
CA GLU A 425 -10.00 1.68 -30.40
C GLU A 425 -10.20 0.41 -29.55
N ASP A 426 -9.12 -0.25 -29.13
CA ASP A 426 -9.14 -1.38 -28.19
C ASP A 426 -9.19 -0.91 -26.72
N CYS A 427 -9.25 0.40 -26.48
CA CYS A 427 -9.19 0.96 -25.14
C CYS A 427 -10.48 0.72 -24.36
N ARG A 428 -10.37 -0.07 -23.29
CA ARG A 428 -11.49 -0.35 -22.37
C ARG A 428 -11.83 0.79 -21.43
N PHE A 429 -11.16 1.95 -21.49
CA PHE A 429 -11.46 3.09 -20.61
C PHE A 429 -12.90 3.57 -20.75
N ARG A 430 -13.42 3.71 -21.97
CA ARG A 430 -14.81 4.17 -22.18
C ARG A 430 -15.84 3.13 -21.73
N PRO A 431 -15.74 1.84 -22.12
CA PRO A 431 -16.58 0.79 -21.53
C PRO A 431 -16.56 0.78 -20.01
N PHE A 432 -15.37 0.88 -19.39
CA PHE A 432 -15.21 1.00 -17.95
C PHE A 432 -15.95 2.22 -17.37
N LEU A 433 -15.76 3.40 -17.95
CA LEU A 433 -16.38 4.64 -17.48
C LEU A 433 -17.90 4.52 -17.54
N ARG A 434 -18.43 4.01 -18.67
CA ARG A 434 -19.86 3.75 -18.86
C ARG A 434 -20.39 2.74 -17.85
N HIS A 435 -19.65 1.66 -17.62
CA HIS A 435 -20.06 0.61 -16.70
C HIS A 435 -20.14 1.11 -15.25
N THR A 436 -19.08 1.79 -14.79
CA THR A 436 -18.89 2.21 -13.39
C THR A 436 -19.61 3.50 -13.03
N THR A 437 -19.90 4.37 -14.00
CA THR A 437 -20.51 5.68 -13.72
C THR A 437 -21.84 5.89 -14.42
N LYS A 438 -22.21 5.06 -15.41
CA LYS A 438 -23.34 5.28 -16.33
C LYS A 438 -23.21 6.54 -17.19
N HIS A 439 -22.00 7.07 -17.33
CA HIS A 439 -21.69 8.23 -18.18
C HIS A 439 -20.67 7.88 -19.28
N ASP A 440 -20.67 8.67 -20.36
CA ASP A 440 -19.63 8.68 -21.40
C ASP A 440 -19.09 10.09 -21.57
N VAL A 441 -17.95 10.21 -22.25
CA VAL A 441 -17.36 11.51 -22.60
C VAL A 441 -18.12 12.08 -23.80
N ALA A 442 -18.61 13.32 -23.65
CA ALA A 442 -19.26 14.08 -24.72
C ALA A 442 -18.36 14.18 -25.97
N ALA A 443 -18.97 14.42 -27.13
CA ALA A 443 -18.24 14.47 -28.40
C ALA A 443 -17.14 15.55 -28.42
N ASP A 444 -17.36 16.66 -27.72
CA ASP A 444 -16.40 17.76 -27.57
C ASP A 444 -15.32 17.53 -26.50
N GLY A 445 -15.46 16.48 -25.69
CA GLY A 445 -14.53 16.13 -24.60
C GLY A 445 -14.63 17.03 -23.35
N THR A 446 -15.63 17.91 -23.26
CA THR A 446 -15.71 18.92 -22.19
C THR A 446 -16.62 18.52 -21.03
N HIS A 447 -17.52 17.57 -21.24
CA HIS A 447 -18.46 17.09 -20.22
C HIS A 447 -18.61 15.56 -20.27
N LEU A 448 -19.02 14.97 -19.15
CA LEU A 448 -19.62 13.65 -19.11
C LEU A 448 -21.11 13.77 -19.36
N VAL A 449 -21.67 12.84 -20.14
CA VAL A 449 -23.10 12.77 -20.47
C VAL A 449 -23.66 11.40 -20.08
N PRO A 450 -24.91 11.30 -19.62
CA PRO A 450 -25.51 10.01 -19.29
C PRO A 450 -25.55 9.09 -20.51
N VAL A 451 -25.25 7.80 -20.31
CA VAL A 451 -25.41 6.79 -21.35
C VAL A 451 -26.91 6.55 -21.56
N PRO A 452 -27.44 6.61 -22.79
CA PRO A 452 -28.86 6.33 -23.05
C PRO A 452 -29.27 4.96 -22.50
N ALA A 453 -30.49 4.86 -21.96
CA ALA A 453 -31.03 3.59 -21.48
C ALA A 453 -31.03 2.55 -22.62
N GLY A 454 -30.51 1.35 -22.35
CA GLY A 454 -30.44 0.25 -23.32
C GLY A 454 -29.13 0.15 -24.11
N THR A 455 -28.17 1.06 -23.92
CA THR A 455 -26.82 1.00 -24.53
C THR A 455 -25.83 0.15 -23.73
N ASP A 456 -26.31 -0.94 -23.12
CA ASP A 456 -25.58 -1.72 -22.12
C ASP A 456 -24.45 -2.54 -22.77
N ASP A 457 -23.24 -1.97 -22.81
CA ASP A 457 -22.01 -2.65 -23.21
C ASP A 457 -21.56 -3.59 -22.09
N ARG A 458 -22.20 -4.77 -21.97
CA ARG A 458 -21.87 -5.77 -20.94
C ARG A 458 -20.50 -6.45 -21.12
N ARG A 459 -19.66 -5.96 -22.03
CA ARG A 459 -18.29 -6.46 -22.25
C ARG A 459 -17.29 -5.46 -21.67
N VAL A 460 -17.02 -5.55 -20.37
CA VAL A 460 -15.87 -4.90 -19.72
C VAL A 460 -14.77 -5.93 -19.48
#